data_AF-A0A6C0B794-F1
#
_entry.id   AF-A0A6C0B794-F1
#
_cell.length_a   1.000
_cell.length_b   1.000
_cell.length_c   1.000
_cell.angle_alpha   90.00
_cell.angle_beta   90.00
_cell.angle_gamma   90.00
#
_symmetry.space_group_name_H-M   'P 1'
#
loop_
_entity.id
_entity.type
_entity.pdbx_description
1 polymer ?
#
loop_
_entity_poly.entity_id
_entity_poly.type
_entity_poly.pdbx_seq_one_letter_code
_entity_poly.pdbx_strand_id
1 'polypeptide(L)'
;MRIELLILLISGLLIANVYTDGKYWKLIQTNQKYYKMAGIALGGFMIFVLFKKFPAKAHDIIRGSNEYLKYLPVDRETTSMLSPILDFTAKQNMFGDSDDMSYPMISAPAGSIDRLSRSGGSPVGPKATKRSVSETKKKFVASSQNWKCGDCGEQLSAWFEVDHKVRLEYGGSNHIDNLVALCRECHGRKTTMENL
;
A
#
# COMPACT_ATOMS: atom_id res chain seq x y z
N MET A 1 26.75 -8.26 33.53
CA MET A 1 26.33 -9.63 33.88
C MET A 1 27.29 -10.59 33.19
N ARG A 2 27.84 -11.57 33.90
CA ARG A 2 28.84 -12.50 33.31
C ARG A 2 28.16 -13.39 32.27
N ILE A 3 28.74 -13.46 31.07
CA ILE A 3 28.18 -14.19 29.92
C ILE A 3 27.99 -15.68 30.25
N GLU A 4 28.82 -16.24 31.15
CA GLU A 4 28.71 -17.63 31.60
C GLU A 4 27.35 -17.95 32.24
N LEU A 5 26.78 -17.02 33.01
CA LEU A 5 25.47 -17.20 33.66
C LEU A 5 24.33 -17.18 32.64
N LEU A 6 24.46 -16.39 31.57
CA LEU A 6 23.51 -16.36 30.46
C LEU A 6 23.52 -17.69 29.69
N ILE A 7 24.71 -18.24 29.44
CA ILE A 7 24.86 -19.52 28.74
C ILE A 7 24.25 -20.66 29.57
N LEU A 8 24.50 -20.71 30.87
CA LEU A 8 23.90 -21.69 31.79
C LEU A 8 22.38 -21.58 31.86
N LEU A 9 21.85 -20.35 31.88
CA LEU A 9 20.42 -20.11 31.93
C LEU A 9 19.73 -20.53 30.63
N ILE A 10 20.30 -20.18 29.46
CA ILE A 10 19.77 -20.55 28.15
C ILE A 10 19.80 -22.07 27.97
N SER A 11 20.93 -22.72 28.29
CA SER A 11 21.06 -24.17 28.14
C SER A 11 20.14 -24.95 29.10
N GLY A 12 19.97 -24.51 30.35
CA GLY A 12 18.98 -25.08 31.27
C GLY A 12 17.53 -24.92 30.76
N LEU A 13 17.20 -23.77 30.17
CA LEU A 13 15.87 -23.49 29.64
C LEU A 13 15.57 -24.36 28.40
N LEU A 14 16.57 -24.63 27.56
CA LEU A 14 16.45 -25.55 26.43
C LEU A 14 16.23 -27.00 26.87
N ILE A 15 16.97 -27.48 27.86
CA ILE A 15 16.80 -28.83 28.42
C ILE A 15 15.40 -28.97 29.05
N ALA A 16 14.95 -27.96 29.82
CA ALA A 16 13.61 -27.95 30.39
C ALA A 16 12.49 -27.92 29.33
N ASN A 17 12.71 -27.23 28.21
CA ASN A 17 11.76 -27.17 27.10
C ASN A 17 11.66 -28.51 26.35
N VAL A 18 12.79 -29.22 26.19
CA VAL A 18 12.81 -30.59 25.62
C VAL A 18 12.14 -31.58 26.58
N TYR A 19 12.41 -31.48 27.89
CA TYR A 19 11.81 -32.36 28.91
C TYR A 19 10.27 -32.22 29.04
N THR A 20 9.72 -31.08 28.63
CA THR A 20 8.27 -30.80 28.73
C THR A 20 7.53 -30.94 27.40
N ASP A 21 8.13 -31.62 26.40
CA ASP A 21 7.56 -31.84 25.06
C ASP A 21 7.02 -30.55 24.41
N GLY A 22 7.70 -29.42 24.63
CA GLY A 22 7.30 -28.13 24.11
C GLY A 22 5.93 -27.63 24.60
N LYS A 23 5.43 -28.12 25.74
CA LYS A 23 4.15 -27.68 26.34
C LYS A 23 4.11 -26.16 26.55
N TYR A 24 5.22 -25.55 26.95
CA TYR A 24 5.36 -24.10 27.09
C TYR A 24 5.33 -23.38 25.74
N TRP A 25 6.00 -23.94 24.73
CA TRP A 25 5.95 -23.41 23.37
C TRP A 25 4.53 -23.44 22.80
N LYS A 26 3.80 -24.54 23.03
CA LYS A 26 2.38 -24.65 22.65
C LYS A 26 1.49 -23.67 23.42
N LEU A 27 1.70 -23.47 24.72
CA LEU A 27 0.94 -22.48 25.52
C LEU A 27 1.11 -21.04 25.01
N ILE A 28 2.34 -20.67 24.62
CA ILE A 28 2.66 -19.37 24.01
C ILE A 28 1.97 -19.22 22.65
N GLN A 29 1.95 -20.29 21.84
CA GLN A 29 1.25 -20.30 20.56
C GLN A 29 -0.28 -20.26 20.68
N THR A 30 -0.86 -20.88 21.72
CA THR A 30 -2.32 -20.86 21.96
C THR A 30 -2.83 -19.45 22.25
N ASN A 31 -2.05 -18.63 22.97
CA ASN A 31 -2.46 -17.29 23.42
C ASN A 31 -1.89 -16.13 22.59
N GLN A 32 -1.56 -16.36 21.32
CA GLN A 32 -0.97 -15.34 20.42
C GLN A 32 -1.78 -14.03 20.35
N LYS A 33 -3.11 -14.08 20.51
CA LYS A 33 -3.97 -12.90 20.54
C LYS A 33 -3.56 -11.92 21.65
N TYR A 34 -3.27 -12.42 22.85
CA TYR A 34 -2.94 -11.59 24.01
C TYR A 34 -1.57 -10.93 23.86
N TYR A 35 -0.58 -11.65 23.31
CA TYR A 35 0.74 -11.08 23.04
C TYR A 35 0.68 -9.99 21.95
N LYS A 36 -0.16 -10.17 20.92
CA LYS A 36 -0.39 -9.14 19.90
C LYS A 36 -1.04 -7.88 20.50
N MET A 37 -2.07 -8.05 21.35
CA MET A 37 -2.71 -6.94 22.05
C MET A 37 -1.77 -6.22 23.01
N ALA A 38 -0.98 -6.99 23.78
CA ALA A 38 0.00 -6.44 24.71
C ALA A 38 1.11 -5.67 23.97
N GLY A 39 1.57 -6.17 22.82
CA GLY A 39 2.57 -5.49 21.98
C GLY A 39 2.06 -4.15 21.45
N ILE A 40 0.82 -4.10 20.96
CA ILE A 40 0.20 -2.84 20.50
C ILE A 40 0.04 -1.84 21.66
N ALA A 41 -0.43 -2.31 22.81
CA ALA A 41 -0.60 -1.46 24.00
C ALA A 41 0.75 -0.90 24.49
N LEU A 42 1.79 -1.73 24.55
CA LEU A 42 3.13 -1.31 24.95
C LEU A 42 3.73 -0.33 23.93
N GLY A 43 3.59 -0.60 22.63
CA GLY A 43 4.05 0.29 21.57
C GLY A 43 3.36 1.66 21.65
N GLY A 44 2.03 1.67 21.79
CA GLY A 44 1.26 2.90 21.96
C GLY A 44 1.66 3.67 23.22
N PHE A 45 1.87 2.98 24.35
CA PHE A 45 2.33 3.60 25.58
C PHE A 45 3.73 4.22 25.45
N MET A 46 4.66 3.52 24.79
CA MET A 46 6.01 4.03 24.52
C MET A 46 5.97 5.30 23.67
N ILE A 47 5.17 5.30 22.60
CA ILE A 47 4.98 6.47 21.74
C ILE A 47 4.34 7.63 22.53
N PHE A 48 3.32 7.36 23.35
CA PHE A 48 2.67 8.35 24.20
C PHE A 48 3.63 9.00 25.19
N VAL A 49 4.47 8.20 25.87
CA VAL A 49 5.49 8.70 26.79
C VAL A 49 6.54 9.52 26.06
N LEU A 50 6.94 9.10 24.85
CA LEU A 50 7.94 9.79 24.04
C LEU A 50 7.46 11.20 23.66
N PHE A 51 6.24 11.34 23.15
CA PHE A 51 5.67 12.65 22.82
C PHE A 51 5.42 13.53 24.05
N LYS A 52 4.97 12.95 25.17
CA LYS A 52 4.63 13.72 26.37
C LYS A 52 5.85 14.16 27.18
N LYS A 53 6.91 13.33 27.23
CA LYS A 53 8.07 13.55 28.11
C LYS A 53 9.28 14.12 27.37
N PHE A 54 9.40 13.90 26.06
CA PHE A 54 10.55 14.35 25.27
C PHE A 54 10.12 14.88 23.88
N PRO A 55 9.38 15.99 23.81
CA PRO A 55 8.87 16.52 22.54
C PRO A 55 10.00 16.88 21.55
N ALA A 56 11.10 17.47 22.02
CA ALA A 56 12.24 17.81 21.17
C ALA A 56 12.90 16.58 20.53
N LYS A 57 13.14 15.51 21.31
CA LYS A 57 13.71 14.26 20.79
C LYS A 57 12.75 13.54 19.85
N ALA A 58 11.44 13.67 20.04
CA ALA A 58 10.44 13.14 19.12
C ALA A 58 10.59 13.76 17.73
N HIS A 59 10.73 15.08 17.66
CA HIS A 59 10.95 15.80 16.40
C HIS A 59 12.27 15.42 15.74
N ASP A 60 13.35 15.27 16.51
CA ASP A 60 14.65 14.84 15.99
C ASP A 60 14.62 13.40 15.44
N ILE A 61 13.93 12.48 16.12
CA ILE A 61 13.72 11.10 15.65
C ILE A 61 12.94 11.10 14.34
N ILE A 62 11.87 11.90 14.23
CA ILE A 62 11.06 11.98 13.00
C ILE A 62 11.89 12.55 11.84
N ARG A 63 12.70 13.59 12.08
CA ARG A 63 13.59 14.17 11.05
C ARG A 63 14.70 13.22 10.64
N GLY A 64 15.36 12.55 11.59
CA GLY A 64 16.44 11.59 11.33
C GLY A 64 15.95 10.28 10.70
N SER A 65 14.69 9.89 10.93
CA SER A 65 14.13 8.63 10.40
C SER A 65 14.15 8.56 8.87
N ASN A 66 14.13 9.70 8.15
CA ASN A 66 14.20 9.71 6.69
C ASN A 66 15.52 9.14 6.15
N GLU A 67 16.65 9.38 6.82
CA GLU A 67 17.96 8.85 6.40
C GLU A 67 18.12 7.38 6.75
N TYR A 68 17.59 6.93 7.89
CA TYR A 68 17.69 5.55 8.35
C TYR A 68 16.70 4.60 7.66
N LEU A 69 15.48 5.07 7.35
CA LEU A 69 14.48 4.27 6.63
C LEU A 69 14.93 3.86 5.22
N LYS A 70 15.81 4.67 4.60
CA LYS A 70 16.36 4.36 3.27
C LYS A 70 17.25 3.12 3.26
N TYR A 71 17.92 2.82 4.37
CA TYR A 71 18.87 1.71 4.49
C TYR A 71 18.36 0.56 5.34
N LEU A 72 17.11 0.64 5.82
CA LEU A 72 16.56 -0.40 6.67
C LEU A 72 16.09 -1.57 5.79
N PRO A 73 16.70 -2.76 5.90
CA PRO A 73 16.20 -3.93 5.19
C PRO A 73 14.89 -4.36 5.84
N VAL A 74 13.77 -3.96 5.23
CA VAL A 74 12.43 -4.35 5.65
C VAL A 74 12.02 -5.57 4.84
N ASP A 75 11.83 -6.71 5.51
CA ASP A 75 11.34 -7.94 4.90
C ASP A 75 9.92 -7.76 4.33
N ARG A 76 9.57 -8.44 3.23
CA ARG A 76 8.29 -8.32 2.51
C ARG A 76 7.08 -8.55 3.42
N GLU A 77 7.19 -9.45 4.40
CA GLU A 77 6.11 -9.66 5.38
C GLU A 77 5.90 -8.41 6.25
N THR A 78 6.98 -7.83 6.75
CA THR A 78 6.94 -6.61 7.58
C THR A 78 6.51 -5.39 6.76
N THR A 79 6.85 -5.32 5.47
CA THR A 79 6.38 -4.25 4.57
C THR A 79 4.86 -4.25 4.44
N SER A 80 4.23 -5.42 4.36
CA SER A 80 2.77 -5.50 4.23
C SER A 80 2.03 -5.00 5.47
N MET A 81 2.58 -5.26 6.66
CA MET A 81 2.02 -4.81 7.94
C MET A 81 2.28 -3.32 8.20
N LEU A 82 3.42 -2.80 7.74
CA LEU A 82 3.80 -1.40 7.92
C LEU A 82 3.31 -0.49 6.79
N SER A 83 2.86 -1.06 5.67
CA SER A 83 2.40 -0.30 4.50
C SER A 83 1.35 0.78 4.81
N PRO A 84 0.37 0.60 5.72
CA PRO A 84 -0.61 1.65 6.00
C PRO A 84 0.00 2.86 6.71
N ILE A 85 1.04 2.64 7.51
CA ILE A 85 1.74 3.70 8.28
C ILE A 85 2.72 4.42 7.36
N LEU A 86 3.49 3.66 6.56
CA LEU A 86 4.44 4.22 5.61
C LEU A 86 3.76 5.06 4.52
N ASP A 87 2.60 4.62 4.01
CA ASP A 87 1.78 5.37 3.06
C ASP A 87 1.26 6.68 3.68
N PHE A 88 0.87 6.65 4.96
CA PHE A 88 0.43 7.84 5.69
C PHE A 88 1.57 8.85 5.92
N THR A 89 2.76 8.38 6.29
CA THR A 89 3.95 9.23 6.47
C THR A 89 4.41 9.83 5.14
N ALA A 90 4.43 9.05 4.06
CA ALA A 90 4.75 9.54 2.72
C ALA A 90 3.77 10.62 2.27
N LYS A 91 2.48 10.46 2.59
CA LYS A 91 1.44 11.43 2.27
C LYS A 91 1.49 12.69 3.14
N GLN A 92 1.93 12.60 4.39
CA GLN A 92 2.05 13.76 5.28
C GLN A 92 3.21 14.70 4.90
N ASN A 93 4.30 14.17 4.32
CA ASN A 93 5.38 14.99 3.74
C ASN A 93 4.93 15.83 2.52
N MET A 94 3.72 15.61 1.97
CA MET A 94 3.15 16.43 0.91
C MET A 94 2.33 17.64 1.43
N PHE A 95 2.04 17.72 2.73
CA PHE A 95 1.18 18.75 3.33
C PHE A 95 1.93 19.82 4.13
N GLY A 96 3.27 19.75 4.19
CA GLY A 96 4.11 20.71 4.88
C GLY A 96 5.24 21.16 4.00
N ASP A 97 4.95 22.10 3.10
CA ASP A 97 5.75 23.28 2.73
C ASP A 97 5.19 23.83 1.41
N SER A 98 4.65 25.04 1.48
CA SER A 98 4.16 25.81 0.35
C SER A 98 5.24 26.80 -0.02
N ASP A 99 6.09 26.42 -0.96
CA ASP A 99 6.54 27.30 -2.04
C ASP A 99 7.43 26.51 -3.01
N ASP A 100 7.18 26.80 -4.28
CA ASP A 100 8.03 26.52 -5.44
C ASP A 100 7.54 25.47 -6.45
N MET A 101 7.36 26.00 -7.66
CA MET A 101 6.91 25.32 -8.85
C MET A 101 8.07 24.55 -9.46
N SER A 102 8.19 23.29 -9.07
CA SER A 102 9.02 22.32 -9.79
C SER A 102 8.44 20.95 -9.50
N TYR A 103 7.62 20.41 -10.42
CA TYR A 103 7.12 19.04 -10.32
C TYR A 103 8.29 18.05 -10.17
N PRO A 104 8.54 17.47 -8.98
CA PRO A 104 9.44 16.35 -8.89
C PRO A 104 8.56 15.14 -9.19
N MET A 105 8.79 14.51 -10.34
CA MET A 105 8.22 13.21 -10.65
C MET A 105 8.76 12.19 -9.63
N ILE A 106 8.15 12.12 -8.44
CA ILE A 106 8.42 11.08 -7.46
C ILE A 106 7.77 9.83 -8.02
N SER A 107 8.62 8.95 -8.55
CA SER A 107 8.29 7.60 -8.94
C SER A 107 7.44 6.96 -7.83
N ALA A 108 6.16 6.77 -8.12
CA ALA A 108 5.33 5.86 -7.36
C ALA A 108 6.10 4.53 -7.20
N PRO A 109 6.07 3.87 -6.03
CA PRO A 109 6.72 2.58 -5.89
C PRO A 109 6.11 1.68 -6.95
N ALA A 110 6.93 1.07 -7.82
CA ALA A 110 6.50 0.34 -9.01
C ALA A 110 5.39 -0.72 -8.74
N GLY A 111 5.20 -1.14 -7.48
CA GLY A 111 4.11 -2.02 -7.06
C GLY A 111 2.71 -1.39 -6.94
N SER A 112 2.54 -0.07 -6.94
CA SER A 112 1.20 0.55 -6.84
C SER A 112 0.45 0.54 -8.19
N ILE A 113 1.17 0.76 -9.30
CA ILE A 113 0.65 0.65 -10.66
C ILE A 113 0.24 -0.80 -10.97
N ASP A 114 1.04 -1.78 -10.53
CA ASP A 114 0.73 -3.21 -10.70
C ASP A 114 -0.54 -3.63 -9.96
N ARG A 115 -0.74 -3.10 -8.75
CA ARG A 115 -1.96 -3.36 -7.95
C ARG A 115 -3.20 -2.75 -8.61
N LEU A 116 -3.11 -1.55 -9.16
CA LEU A 116 -4.23 -0.91 -9.86
C LEU A 116 -4.51 -1.58 -11.22
N SER A 117 -3.46 -2.07 -11.88
CA SER A 117 -3.55 -2.84 -13.11
C SER A 117 -4.29 -4.16 -12.90
N ARG A 118 -4.02 -4.84 -11.78
CA ARG A 118 -4.60 -6.15 -11.40
C ARG A 118 -5.88 -6.09 -10.58
N SER A 119 -6.30 -4.91 -10.09
CA SER A 119 -7.55 -4.76 -9.33
C SER A 119 -8.75 -5.03 -10.23
N GLY A 120 -9.22 -6.27 -10.24
CA GLY A 120 -10.25 -6.79 -11.14
C GLY A 120 -10.41 -8.31 -11.14
N GLY A 121 -9.47 -9.06 -10.55
CA GLY A 121 -9.59 -10.51 -10.31
C GLY A 121 -9.39 -10.86 -8.83
N SER A 122 -10.33 -11.60 -8.25
CA SER A 122 -10.16 -12.22 -6.92
C SER A 122 -9.02 -13.24 -6.96
N PRO A 123 -8.22 -13.40 -5.89
CA PRO A 123 -7.20 -14.46 -5.79
C PRO A 123 -7.81 -15.85 -5.59
N VAL A 124 -9.12 -15.94 -5.33
CA VAL A 124 -9.84 -17.16 -4.94
C VAL A 124 -11.17 -17.18 -5.70
N GLY A 125 -11.30 -18.04 -6.72
CA GLY A 125 -12.56 -18.30 -7.43
C GLY A 125 -12.57 -18.01 -8.94
N PRO A 126 -13.57 -18.54 -9.70
CA PRO A 126 -13.64 -18.43 -11.15
C PRO A 126 -13.65 -16.95 -11.58
N LYS A 127 -12.82 -16.61 -12.57
CA LYS A 127 -12.52 -15.26 -13.02
C LYS A 127 -13.76 -14.56 -13.61
N ALA A 128 -14.63 -14.02 -12.76
CA ALA A 128 -15.64 -13.06 -13.19
C ALA A 128 -14.94 -11.73 -13.45
N THR A 129 -14.55 -11.45 -14.69
CA THR A 129 -14.12 -10.12 -15.12
C THR A 129 -15.27 -9.16 -14.93
N LYS A 130 -15.19 -8.28 -13.92
CA LYS A 130 -16.16 -7.20 -13.76
C LYS A 130 -16.15 -6.36 -15.03
N ARG A 131 -17.34 -6.10 -15.58
CA ARG A 131 -17.53 -5.22 -16.75
C ARG A 131 -17.24 -3.74 -16.41
N SER A 132 -17.27 -3.39 -15.13
CA SER A 132 -16.99 -2.06 -14.61
C SER A 132 -15.59 -1.95 -13.99
N VAL A 133 -14.91 -0.85 -14.30
CA VAL A 133 -13.64 -0.44 -13.69
C VAL A 133 -13.89 0.42 -12.45
N SER A 134 -13.01 0.34 -11.44
CA SER A 134 -13.14 1.12 -10.20
C SER A 134 -12.94 2.62 -10.44
N GLU A 135 -13.61 3.47 -9.64
CA GLU A 135 -13.51 4.93 -9.77
C GLU A 135 -12.07 5.46 -9.65
N THR A 136 -11.27 4.87 -8.77
CA THR A 136 -9.84 5.20 -8.64
C THR A 136 -9.07 4.89 -9.93
N LYS A 137 -9.38 3.76 -10.58
CA LYS A 137 -8.75 3.39 -11.86
C LYS A 137 -9.17 4.34 -12.98
N LYS A 138 -10.42 4.78 -12.99
CA LYS A 138 -10.89 5.81 -13.95
C LYS A 138 -10.12 7.13 -13.80
N LYS A 139 -9.98 7.61 -12.56
CA LYS A 139 -9.20 8.82 -12.26
C LYS A 139 -7.73 8.68 -12.64
N PHE A 140 -7.14 7.51 -12.42
CA PHE A 140 -5.77 7.24 -12.83
C PHE A 140 -5.59 7.32 -14.35
N VAL A 141 -6.48 6.67 -15.12
CA VAL A 141 -6.45 6.73 -16.59
C VAL A 141 -6.57 8.17 -17.08
N ALA A 142 -7.53 8.94 -16.57
CA ALA A 142 -7.69 10.36 -16.93
C ALA A 142 -6.45 11.20 -16.56
N SER A 143 -5.87 10.98 -15.38
CA SER A 143 -4.64 11.67 -14.97
C SER A 143 -3.45 11.29 -15.86
N SER A 144 -3.32 10.02 -16.27
CA SER A 144 -2.26 9.56 -17.17
C SER A 144 -2.36 10.18 -18.57
N GLN A 145 -3.58 10.58 -18.97
CA GLN A 145 -3.86 11.32 -20.20
C GLN A 145 -3.80 12.85 -20.02
N ASN A 146 -3.23 13.34 -18.91
CA ASN A 146 -3.18 14.77 -18.58
C ASN A 146 -4.56 15.45 -18.58
N TRP A 147 -5.60 14.72 -18.17
CA TRP A 147 -6.99 15.17 -18.23
C TRP A 147 -7.42 15.62 -19.63
N LYS A 148 -6.86 15.01 -20.68
CA LYS A 148 -7.28 15.22 -22.07
C LYS A 148 -7.97 13.99 -22.62
N CYS A 149 -8.98 14.22 -23.44
CA CYS A 149 -9.70 13.18 -24.15
C CYS A 149 -8.73 12.43 -25.06
N GLY A 150 -8.75 11.10 -25.00
CA GLY A 150 -7.87 10.25 -25.82
C GLY A 150 -8.18 10.27 -27.31
N ASP A 151 -9.24 10.96 -27.73
CA ASP A 151 -9.74 11.01 -29.10
C ASP A 151 -9.67 12.44 -29.66
N CYS A 152 -10.45 13.38 -29.11
CA CYS A 152 -10.44 14.78 -29.57
C CYS A 152 -9.34 15.66 -28.96
N GLY A 153 -8.63 15.21 -27.91
CA GLY A 153 -7.57 15.98 -27.25
C GLY A 153 -8.03 17.15 -26.36
N GLU A 154 -9.33 17.43 -26.30
CA GLU A 154 -9.91 18.46 -25.42
C GLU A 154 -9.81 18.08 -23.94
N GLN A 155 -9.88 19.09 -23.06
CA GLN A 155 -9.85 18.84 -21.62
C GLN A 155 -11.10 18.09 -21.15
N LEU A 156 -10.88 17.01 -20.42
CA LEU A 156 -11.93 16.19 -19.81
C LEU A 156 -12.62 16.97 -18.70
N SER A 157 -13.95 17.03 -18.77
CA SER A 157 -14.79 17.54 -17.68
C SER A 157 -14.91 16.52 -16.55
N ALA A 158 -15.52 16.91 -15.43
CA ALA A 158 -15.81 15.98 -14.33
C ALA A 158 -16.73 14.80 -14.72
N TRP A 159 -17.39 14.88 -15.87
CA TRP A 159 -18.34 13.89 -16.40
C TRP A 159 -17.73 13.01 -17.49
N PHE A 160 -16.40 12.91 -17.53
CA PHE A 160 -15.71 12.01 -18.45
C PHE A 160 -16.07 10.55 -18.20
N GLU A 161 -15.95 9.74 -19.24
CA GLU A 161 -16.24 8.32 -19.20
C GLU A 161 -14.95 7.56 -19.58
N VAL A 162 -14.73 6.40 -18.96
CA VAL A 162 -13.56 5.55 -19.24
C VAL A 162 -14.06 4.27 -19.86
N ASP A 163 -13.49 3.95 -21.00
CA ASP A 163 -13.90 2.82 -21.82
C ASP A 163 -12.69 2.00 -22.28
N HIS A 164 -12.93 0.77 -22.73
CA HIS A 164 -11.88 -0.13 -23.18
C HIS A 164 -11.47 0.16 -24.62
N LYS A 165 -10.17 0.29 -24.91
CA LYS A 165 -9.66 0.45 -26.29
C LYS A 165 -10.08 -0.74 -27.16
N VAL A 166 -9.93 -1.96 -26.62
CA VAL A 166 -10.49 -3.20 -27.16
C VAL A 166 -11.56 -3.69 -26.19
N ARG A 167 -12.80 -3.86 -26.65
CA ARG A 167 -13.91 -4.36 -25.80
C ARG A 167 -13.58 -5.74 -25.23
N LEU A 168 -14.13 -6.02 -24.04
CA LEU A 168 -13.99 -7.32 -23.38
C LEU A 168 -14.51 -8.49 -24.24
N GLU A 169 -15.54 -8.27 -25.06
CA GLU A 169 -16.10 -9.29 -25.97
C GLU A 169 -15.16 -9.68 -27.11
N TYR A 170 -14.28 -8.77 -27.52
CA TYR A 170 -13.25 -8.99 -28.55
C TYR A 170 -11.89 -9.38 -27.95
N GLY A 171 -11.88 -9.91 -26.72
CA GLY A 171 -10.65 -10.32 -26.04
C GLY A 171 -9.90 -9.19 -25.32
N GLY A 172 -10.55 -8.03 -25.13
CA GLY A 172 -10.02 -6.93 -24.35
C GLY A 172 -9.79 -7.29 -22.88
N SER A 173 -8.91 -6.55 -22.22
CA SER A 173 -8.62 -6.72 -20.79
C SER A 173 -9.01 -5.51 -19.95
N ASN A 174 -9.16 -5.72 -18.64
CA ASN A 174 -9.35 -4.63 -17.68
C ASN A 174 -8.04 -3.93 -17.28
N HIS A 175 -6.92 -4.18 -17.97
CA HIS A 175 -5.65 -3.51 -17.68
C HIS A 175 -5.71 -2.03 -18.07
N ILE A 176 -4.94 -1.20 -17.36
CA ILE A 176 -4.87 0.25 -17.58
C ILE A 176 -4.49 0.56 -19.03
N ASP A 177 -3.62 -0.25 -19.62
CA ASP A 177 -3.14 -0.09 -21.00
C ASP A 177 -4.26 -0.21 -22.04
N ASN A 178 -5.30 -0.98 -21.71
CA ASN A 178 -6.50 -1.15 -22.53
C ASN A 178 -7.65 -0.20 -22.13
N LEU A 179 -7.41 0.78 -21.27
CA LEU A 179 -8.41 1.79 -20.92
C LEU A 179 -8.07 3.14 -21.55
N VAL A 180 -9.10 3.91 -21.89
CA VAL A 180 -8.98 5.27 -22.40
C VAL A 180 -10.07 6.14 -21.79
N ALA A 181 -9.71 7.34 -21.34
CA ALA A 181 -10.65 8.34 -20.88
C ALA A 181 -11.11 9.21 -22.06
N LEU A 182 -12.43 9.35 -22.22
CA LEU A 182 -13.08 10.03 -23.33
C LEU A 182 -14.08 11.08 -22.80
N CYS A 183 -14.26 12.16 -23.56
CA CYS A 183 -15.40 13.05 -23.34
C CYS A 183 -16.70 12.34 -23.76
N ARG A 184 -17.85 12.82 -23.27
CA ARG A 184 -19.15 12.17 -23.50
C ARG A 184 -19.50 12.05 -24.99
N GLU A 185 -19.09 13.04 -25.78
CA GLU A 185 -19.33 13.03 -27.23
C GLU A 185 -18.49 11.96 -27.94
N CYS A 186 -17.20 11.90 -27.66
CA CYS A 186 -16.31 10.89 -28.25
C CYS A 186 -16.70 9.47 -27.80
N HIS A 187 -17.05 9.30 -26.53
CA HIS A 187 -17.54 8.03 -26.01
C HIS A 187 -18.86 7.60 -26.67
N GLY A 188 -19.81 8.52 -26.80
CA GLY A 188 -21.07 8.28 -27.49
C GLY A 188 -20.84 7.87 -28.95
N ARG A 189 -20.02 8.64 -29.68
CA ARG A 189 -19.64 8.35 -31.07
C ARG A 189 -19.03 6.95 -31.23
N LYS A 190 -18.09 6.58 -30.36
CA LYS A 190 -17.48 5.25 -30.35
C LYS A 190 -18.52 4.16 -30.13
N THR A 191 -19.37 4.32 -29.11
CA THR A 191 -20.44 3.36 -28.81
C THR A 191 -21.38 3.17 -30.00
N THR A 192 -21.74 4.26 -30.70
CA THR A 192 -22.59 4.19 -31.90
C THR A 192 -21.89 3.46 -33.04
N MET A 193 -20.62 3.77 -33.33
CA MET A 193 -19.86 3.13 -34.41
C MET A 193 -19.64 1.63 -34.18
N GLU A 194 -19.45 1.21 -32.93
CA GLU A 194 -19.23 -0.19 -32.58
C GLU A 194 -20.53 -1.03 -32.56
N ASN A 195 -21.69 -0.39 -32.59
CA ASN A 195 -23.01 -1.05 -32.59
C ASN A 195 -23.75 -0.90 -33.93
N LEU A 196 -23.12 -0.28 -34.93
CA LEU A 196 -23.58 -0.24 -36.32
C LEU A 196 -23.22 -1.53 -37.06
#